data_AF-A0A1V2MGW5-F1
#
_entry.id   AF-A0A1V2MGW5-F1
#
_cell.length_a   1.000
_cell.length_b   1.000
_cell.length_c   1.000
_cell.angle_alpha   90.00
_cell.angle_beta   90.00
_cell.angle_gamma   90.00
#
_symmetry.space_group_name_H-M   'P 1'
#
loop_
_entity.id
_entity.type
_entity.pdbx_description
1 polymer ?
#
loop_
_entity_poly.entity_id
_entity_poly.type
_entity_poly.pdbx_seq_one_letter_code
_entity_poly.pdbx_strand_id
1 'polypeptide(L)'
;MTNLQKIIILFTVFSISLLSVRAFDINKTLTQTEIQLSHMSEDVAVLKQKIQDLEYQKTLVGTDEYIEKIAREKLGLIKEGDIIFKER
;
A
#
# COMPACT_ATOMS: atom_id res chain seq x y z
N MET A 1 44.41 10.53 -39.89
CA MET A 1 43.90 10.99 -38.58
C MET A 1 45.08 11.42 -37.72
N THR A 2 45.14 12.68 -37.29
CA THR A 2 46.23 13.17 -36.44
C THR A 2 46.11 12.59 -35.04
N ASN A 3 47.22 12.54 -34.28
CA ASN A 3 47.21 12.05 -32.91
C ASN A 3 46.24 12.86 -32.02
N LEU A 4 46.08 14.15 -32.30
CA LEU A 4 45.13 15.02 -31.62
C LEU A 4 43.67 14.58 -31.84
N GLN A 5 43.30 14.22 -33.07
CA GLN A 5 41.95 13.72 -33.37
C GLN A 5 41.64 12.40 -32.64
N LYS A 6 42.63 11.51 -32.49
CA LYS A 6 42.48 10.26 -31.73
C LYS A 6 42.23 10.51 -30.25
N ILE A 7 42.94 11.46 -29.65
CA ILE A 7 42.79 11.81 -28.22
C ILE A 7 41.41 12.41 -27.95
N ILE A 8 40.92 13.29 -28.83
CA ILE A 8 39.58 13.89 -28.70
C ILE A 8 38.49 12.82 -28.74
N ILE A 9 38.57 11.87 -29.68
CA ILE A 9 37.60 10.78 -29.79
C ILE A 9 37.63 9.88 -28.54
N LEU A 10 38.81 9.57 -28.01
CA LEU A 10 38.93 8.78 -26.79
C LEU A 10 38.26 9.48 -25.60
N PHE A 11 38.48 10.80 -25.47
CA PHE A 11 37.91 11.60 -24.40
C PHE A 11 36.39 11.73 -24.51
N THR A 12 35.84 11.89 -25.73
CA THR A 12 34.39 11.97 -25.92
C THR A 12 33.72 10.63 -25.61
N VAL A 13 34.28 9.51 -26.05
CA VAL A 13 33.76 8.17 -25.72
C VAL A 13 33.81 7.92 -24.21
N PHE A 14 34.89 8.32 -23.54
CA PHE A 14 35.00 8.23 -22.09
C PHE A 14 33.98 9.12 -21.35
N SER A 15 33.74 10.33 -21.87
CA SER A 15 32.74 11.23 -21.28
C SER A 15 31.32 10.67 -21.45
N ILE A 16 31.01 10.09 -22.61
CA ILE A 16 29.70 9.45 -22.87
C ILE A 16 29.51 8.23 -21.96
N SER A 17 30.53 7.40 -21.76
CA SER A 17 30.41 6.22 -20.90
C SER A 17 30.11 6.59 -19.45
N LEU A 18 30.72 7.66 -18.93
CA LEU A 18 30.42 8.19 -17.60
C LEU A 18 28.97 8.69 -17.48
N LEU A 19 28.47 9.41 -18.49
CA LEU A 19 27.09 9.88 -18.51
C LEU A 19 26.08 8.72 -18.55
N SER A 20 26.37 7.66 -19.31
CA SER A 20 25.52 6.47 -19.39
C SER A 20 25.36 5.77 -18.03
N VAL A 21 26.42 5.67 -17.22
CA VAL A 21 26.32 5.10 -15.87
C VAL A 21 25.41 5.95 -14.99
N ARG A 22 25.58 7.28 -15.01
CA ARG A 22 24.72 8.20 -14.24
C ARG A 22 23.26 8.11 -14.68
N ALA A 23 23.00 8.02 -15.98
CA ALA A 23 21.66 7.86 -16.52
C ALA A 23 21.00 6.55 -16.05
N PHE A 24 21.76 5.46 -15.95
CA PHE A 24 21.26 4.19 -15.43
C PHE A 24 20.88 4.28 -13.94
N ASP A 25 21.74 4.88 -13.12
CA ASP A 25 21.47 5.06 -11.68
C ASP A 25 20.21 5.92 -11.43
N ILE A 26 20.05 7.00 -12.19
CA ILE A 26 18.86 7.86 -12.11
C ILE A 26 17.60 7.08 -12.49
N ASN A 27 17.62 6.31 -13.59
CA ASN A 27 16.47 5.51 -13.98
C ASN A 27 16.11 4.46 -12.91
N LYS A 28 17.12 3.80 -12.33
CA LYS A 28 16.90 2.82 -11.25
C LYS A 28 16.24 3.46 -10.02
N THR A 29 16.75 4.62 -9.59
CA THR A 29 16.17 5.33 -8.43
C THR A 29 14.75 5.82 -8.72
N LEU A 30 14.46 6.31 -9.93
CA LEU A 30 13.11 6.68 -10.35
C LEU A 30 12.15 5.51 -10.25
N THR A 31 12.49 4.35 -10.82
CA THR A 31 11.63 3.15 -10.75
C THR A 31 11.40 2.72 -9.29
N GLN A 32 12.42 2.77 -8.44
CA GLN A 32 12.27 2.45 -7.02
C GLN A 32 11.34 3.43 -6.31
N THR A 33 11.45 4.73 -6.59
CA THR A 33 10.58 5.76 -6.02
C THR A 33 9.14 5.60 -6.51
N GLU A 34 8.91 5.27 -7.77
CA GLU A 34 7.57 5.00 -8.31
C GLU A 34 6.91 3.80 -7.64
N ILE A 35 7.66 2.71 -7.43
CA ILE A 35 7.19 1.53 -6.70
C ILE A 35 6.82 1.90 -5.26
N GLN A 36 7.68 2.63 -4.56
CA GLN A 36 7.41 3.08 -3.19
C GLN A 36 6.15 3.96 -3.13
N LEU A 37 6.00 4.88 -4.08
CA LEU A 37 4.85 5.77 -4.15
C LEU A 37 3.55 4.99 -4.42
N SER A 38 3.60 3.96 -5.27
CA SER A 38 2.46 3.07 -5.51
C SER A 38 2.06 2.32 -4.24
N HIS A 39 3.01 1.72 -3.53
CA HIS A 39 2.73 1.02 -2.27
C HIS A 39 2.16 1.95 -1.21
N MET A 40 2.74 3.13 -1.03
CA MET A 40 2.21 4.12 -0.10
C MET A 40 0.79 4.56 -0.46
N SER A 41 0.48 4.71 -1.76
CA SER A 41 -0.86 5.04 -2.22
C SER A 41 -1.86 3.93 -1.93
N GLU A 42 -1.46 2.67 -2.09
CA GLU A 42 -2.28 1.49 -1.75
C GLU A 42 -2.55 1.43 -0.24
N ASP A 43 -1.53 1.62 0.58
CA ASP A 43 -1.66 1.65 2.04
C ASP A 43 -2.62 2.76 2.50
N VAL A 44 -2.54 3.95 1.90
CA VAL A 44 -3.47 5.05 2.18
C VAL A 44 -4.90 4.67 1.81
N ALA A 45 -5.12 4.00 0.68
CA ALA A 45 -6.46 3.57 0.27
C ALA A 45 -7.04 2.54 1.26
N VAL A 46 -6.25 1.54 1.65
CA VAL A 46 -6.64 0.52 2.63
C VAL A 46 -6.96 1.16 3.98
N LEU A 47 -6.11 2.07 4.47
CA LEU A 47 -6.34 2.76 5.74
C LEU A 47 -7.59 3.63 5.71
N LYS A 48 -7.86 4.33 4.59
CA LYS A 48 -9.10 5.10 4.42
C LYS A 48 -10.33 4.21 4.51
N GLN A 49 -10.31 3.05 3.86
CA GLN A 49 -11.42 2.09 3.94
C GLN A 49 -11.60 1.56 5.36
N LYS A 50 -10.51 1.23 6.06
CA LYS A 50 -10.56 0.80 7.47
C LYS A 50 -11.13 1.88 8.39
N ILE A 51 -10.83 3.17 8.13
CA ILE A 51 -11.41 4.28 8.88
C ILE A 51 -12.92 4.34 8.65
N GLN A 52 -13.38 4.22 7.39
CA GLN A 52 -14.81 4.21 7.08
C GLN A 52 -15.55 3.05 7.76
N ASP A 53 -14.96 1.85 7.75
CA ASP A 53 -15.53 0.68 8.43
C ASP A 53 -15.61 0.89 9.95
N LEU A 54 -14.59 1.51 10.55
CA LEU A 54 -14.58 1.84 11.97
C LEU A 54 -15.60 2.93 12.32
N GLU A 55 -15.78 3.94 11.46
CA GLU A 55 -16.81 4.96 11.63
C GLU A 55 -18.21 4.35 11.58
N TYR A 56 -18.46 3.45 10.63
CA TYR A 56 -19.71 2.68 10.56
C TYR A 56 -19.92 1.81 11.80
N GLN A 57 -18.88 1.09 12.27
CA GLN A 57 -18.98 0.33 13.51
C GLN A 57 -19.28 1.24 14.71
N LYS A 58 -18.68 2.43 14.77
CA LYS A 58 -18.92 3.39 15.85
C LYS A 58 -20.36 3.91 15.87
N THR A 59 -21.01 4.08 14.72
CA THR A 59 -22.43 4.46 14.69
C THR A 59 -23.35 3.34 15.14
N LEU A 60 -22.94 2.07 14.98
CA LEU A 60 -23.66 0.91 15.49
C LEU A 60 -23.41 0.69 17.00
N VAL A 61 -22.21 0.97 17.49
CA VAL A 61 -21.89 0.85 18.93
C VAL A 61 -22.71 1.86 19.72
N GLY A 62 -23.67 1.37 20.50
CA GLY A 62 -24.56 2.18 21.34
C GLY A 62 -26.01 2.28 20.85
N THR A 63 -26.36 1.66 19.72
CA THR A 63 -27.77 1.44 19.37
C THR A 63 -28.39 0.38 20.28
N ASP A 64 -29.70 0.46 20.52
CA ASP A 64 -30.42 -0.54 21.30
C ASP A 64 -30.24 -1.96 20.73
N GLU A 65 -30.15 -2.09 19.41
CA GLU A 65 -29.89 -3.36 18.73
C GLU A 65 -28.49 -3.93 19.03
N TYR A 66 -27.45 -3.08 19.05
CA TYR A 66 -26.10 -3.52 19.41
C TYR A 66 -26.00 -3.86 20.90
N ILE A 67 -26.65 -3.09 21.77
CA ILE A 67 -26.73 -3.36 23.21
C ILE A 67 -27.46 -4.69 23.46
N GLU A 68 -28.60 -4.91 22.81
CA GLU A 68 -29.35 -6.18 22.86
C GLU A 68 -28.47 -7.33 22.37
N LYS A 69 -27.78 -7.18 21.24
CA LYS A 69 -26.87 -8.20 20.70
C LYS A 69 -25.78 -8.58 21.71
N ILE A 70 -25.06 -7.60 22.26
CA ILE A 70 -23.99 -7.84 23.25
C ILE A 70 -24.56 -8.44 24.54
N ALA A 71 -25.73 -7.99 24.99
CA ALA A 71 -26.40 -8.57 26.15
C ALA A 71 -26.78 -10.04 25.90
N ARG A 72 -27.31 -10.36 24.71
CA ARG A 72 -27.63 -11.73 24.30
C ARG A 72 -26.41 -12.62 24.28
N GLU A 73 -25.31 -12.17 23.65
CA GLU A 73 -24.04 -12.90 23.62
C GLU A 73 -23.49 -13.15 25.03
N LYS A 74 -23.50 -12.14 25.91
CA LYS A 74 -23.01 -12.27 27.30
C LYS A 74 -23.90 -13.14 28.18
N LEU A 75 -25.21 -13.10 27.99
CA LEU A 75 -26.19 -13.84 28.80
C LEU A 75 -26.52 -15.22 28.21
N GLY A 76 -25.96 -15.59 27.06
CA GLY A 76 -26.28 -16.83 26.35
C GLY A 76 -27.72 -16.89 25.84
N LEU A 77 -28.34 -15.72 25.59
CA LEU A 77 -29.70 -15.61 25.10
C LEU A 77 -29.74 -15.65 23.57
N ILE A 78 -30.80 -16.24 23.02
CA ILE A 78 -30.99 -16.46 21.58
C ILE A 78 -32.27 -15.72 21.17
N LYS A 79 -32.29 -15.05 20.02
CA LYS A 79 -33.48 -14.34 19.54
C LYS A 79 -34.37 -15.28 18.74
N GLU A 80 -35.68 -15.01 18.74
CA GLU A 80 -36.61 -15.77 17.91
C GLU A 80 -36.21 -15.69 16.44
N GLY A 81 -35.99 -16.85 15.82
CA GLY A 81 -35.55 -16.98 14.42
C GLY A 81 -34.05 -17.26 14.21
N ASP A 82 -33.23 -17.27 15.27
CA ASP A 82 -31.80 -17.61 15.16
C ASP A 82 -31.59 -19.12 14.88
N ILE A 83 -30.71 -19.46 13.94
CA ILE A 83 -30.34 -20.85 13.59
C ILE A 83 -29.27 -21.35 14.58
N ILE A 84 -29.59 -22.38 15.35
CA ILE A 84 -28.67 -22.97 16.35
C ILE A 84 -27.87 -24.11 15.70
N PHE A 85 -26.55 -23.95 15.60
CA PHE A 85 -25.64 -25.06 15.32
C PHE A 85 -25.14 -25.67 16.64
N LYS A 86 -25.49 -26.95 16.88
CA LYS A 86 -24.88 -27.76 17.93
C LYS A 86 -23.90 -28.73 17.28
N GLU A 87 -22.62 -28.66 17.63
CA GLU A 87 -21.68 -29.75 17.34
C GLU A 87 -22.12 -30.99 18.13
N ARG A 88 -22.09 -32.16 17.47
CA ARG A 88 -22.46 -33.45 18.06
C ARG A 88 -21.40 -33.95 19.02
#